data_AF-A0A6P0XSZ8-F1
#
_entry.id   AF-A0A6P0XSZ8-F1
#
_cell.length_a   1.000
_cell.length_b   1.000
_cell.length_c   1.000
_cell.angle_alpha   90.00
_cell.angle_beta   90.00
_cell.angle_gamma   90.00
#
_symmetry.space_group_name_H-M   'P 1'
#
loop_
_entity.id
_entity.type
_entity.pdbx_description
1 polymer ?
#
loop_
_entity_poly.entity_id
_entity_poly.type
_entity_poly.pdbx_seq_one_letter_code
_entity_poly.pdbx_strand_id
1 'polypeptide(L)'
;MELVVESVWEKITQQQSIPNYNNQPQRRIFIHLDYILSDENQDQVDNYQQQIEDLWHQSLGGVIKFQYWIASSEKQVEIIVYPVCLHYARRAKYLTAFGTDPFGNFGWHNYRLDRIVSEQLTILKWGNSQIPKKLSTVVFIWVDHSRGDSRLRSIP
;
A
#
# COMPACT_ATOMS: atom_id res chain seq x y z
N MET A 1 1.91 -4.83 -26.00
CA MET A 1 2.78 -5.65 -25.13
C MET A 1 1.89 -6.72 -24.46
N GLU A 2 1.26 -7.57 -25.28
CA GLU A 2 0.14 -8.44 -24.86
C GLU A 2 0.43 -9.93 -25.19
N LEU A 3 1.40 -10.16 -26.07
CA LEU A 3 1.78 -11.47 -26.59
C LEU A 3 2.43 -12.40 -25.55
N VAL A 4 2.97 -11.85 -24.46
CA VAL A 4 3.66 -12.67 -23.45
C VAL A 4 2.65 -13.44 -22.59
N VAL A 5 1.49 -12.84 -22.30
CA VAL A 5 0.47 -13.45 -21.43
C VAL A 5 -0.18 -14.65 -22.13
N GLU A 6 -0.50 -14.51 -23.42
CA GLU A 6 -1.08 -15.59 -24.22
C GLU A 6 -0.12 -16.78 -24.37
N SER A 7 1.18 -16.52 -24.59
CA SER A 7 2.19 -17.57 -24.74
C SER A 7 2.36 -18.43 -23.48
N VAL A 8 2.14 -17.84 -22.30
CA VAL A 8 2.22 -18.55 -21.02
C VAL A 8 0.97 -19.42 -20.82
N TRP A 9 -0.21 -18.89 -21.15
CA TRP A 9 -1.45 -19.66 -21.09
C TRP A 9 -1.44 -20.84 -22.04
N GLU A 10 -1.00 -20.65 -23.29
CA GLU A 10 -0.91 -21.73 -24.28
C GLU A 10 0.03 -22.87 -23.84
N LYS A 11 1.17 -22.54 -23.21
CA LYS A 11 2.10 -23.57 -22.71
C LYS A 11 1.53 -24.38 -21.55
N ILE A 12 0.66 -23.78 -20.73
CA ILE A 12 0.01 -24.46 -19.61
C ILE A 12 -1.11 -25.39 -20.10
N THR A 13 -1.87 -25.00 -21.12
CA THR A 13 -2.96 -25.81 -21.67
C THR A 13 -2.49 -26.93 -22.58
N GLN A 14 -1.36 -26.78 -23.29
CA GLN A 14 -0.84 -27.83 -24.19
C GLN A 14 -0.25 -29.06 -23.46
N GLN A 15 0.03 -28.99 -22.15
CA GLN A 15 0.58 -30.13 -21.39
C GLN A 15 -0.46 -31.02 -20.69
N GLN A 16 -1.76 -30.79 -20.84
CA GLN A 16 -2.80 -31.61 -20.22
C GLN A 16 -3.43 -32.63 -21.18
N SER A 17 -2.63 -33.57 -21.68
CA SER A 17 -3.17 -34.87 -22.08
C SER A 17 -3.43 -35.70 -20.81
N ILE A 18 -4.71 -35.84 -20.47
CA ILE A 18 -5.22 -36.53 -19.26
C ILE A 18 -4.92 -38.03 -19.34
N PRO A 19 -4.41 -38.65 -18.26
CA PRO A 19 -4.98 -39.92 -17.83
C PRO A 19 -5.59 -39.80 -16.43
N ASN A 20 -6.76 -40.43 -16.31
CA ASN A 20 -7.52 -40.62 -15.07
C ASN A 20 -6.64 -41.13 -13.93
N TYR A 21 -6.58 -40.39 -12.82
CA TYR A 21 -6.35 -40.99 -11.50
C TYR A 21 -7.10 -40.20 -10.42
N ASN A 22 -8.04 -40.92 -9.78
CA ASN A 22 -8.64 -40.56 -8.51
C ASN A 22 -7.55 -40.29 -7.45
N ASN A 23 -7.83 -39.35 -6.54
CA ASN A 23 -7.06 -38.98 -5.34
C ASN A 23 -5.67 -38.37 -5.53
N GLN A 24 -5.59 -37.03 -5.71
CA GLN A 24 -4.44 -36.23 -5.26
C GLN A 24 -4.86 -34.79 -4.83
N PRO A 25 -4.17 -34.20 -3.84
CA PRO A 25 -4.57 -32.94 -3.21
C PRO A 25 -4.55 -31.79 -4.22
N GLN A 26 -5.50 -30.84 -4.09
CA GLN A 26 -5.55 -29.59 -4.85
C GLN A 26 -4.13 -29.06 -5.08
N ARG A 27 -3.67 -29.08 -6.34
CA ARG A 27 -2.41 -28.48 -6.76
C ARG A 27 -2.48 -26.98 -6.44
N ARG A 28 -1.95 -26.59 -5.28
CA ARG A 28 -1.79 -25.17 -4.91
C ARG A 28 -0.59 -24.65 -5.67
N ILE A 29 -0.85 -23.97 -6.77
CA ILE A 29 0.18 -23.20 -7.46
C ILE A 29 0.50 -22.01 -6.56
N PHE A 30 1.67 -22.02 -5.94
CA PHE A 30 2.22 -20.85 -5.26
C PHE A 30 3.02 -20.06 -6.28
N ILE A 31 2.39 -19.07 -6.89
CA ILE A 31 3.08 -18.11 -7.76
C ILE A 31 3.81 -17.12 -6.84
N HIS A 32 5.12 -17.28 -6.71
CA HIS A 32 5.98 -16.27 -6.12
C HIS A 32 6.41 -15.31 -7.24
N LEU A 33 5.63 -14.25 -7.43
CA LEU A 33 5.97 -13.22 -8.39
C LEU A 33 6.96 -12.26 -7.72
N ASP A 34 8.25 -12.56 -7.89
CA ASP A 34 9.33 -11.61 -7.60
C ASP A 34 9.19 -10.44 -8.59
N TYR A 35 8.41 -9.43 -8.21
CA TYR A 35 8.36 -8.18 -8.96
C TYR A 35 9.73 -7.52 -8.88
N ILE A 36 10.57 -7.77 -9.88
CA ILE A 36 11.65 -6.85 -10.23
C ILE A 36 10.91 -5.61 -10.73
N LEU A 37 10.73 -4.62 -9.87
CA LEU A 37 10.09 -3.36 -10.23
C LEU A 37 10.84 -2.79 -11.44
N SER A 38 10.11 -2.41 -12.50
CA SER A 38 10.68 -1.61 -13.58
C SER A 38 11.30 -0.34 -12.99
N ASP A 39 12.30 0.22 -13.64
CA ASP A 39 12.96 1.44 -13.17
C ASP A 39 11.93 2.57 -12.93
N GLU A 40 10.94 2.70 -13.82
CA GLU A 40 9.80 3.62 -13.67
C GLU A 40 9.00 3.41 -12.37
N ASN A 41 8.76 2.16 -11.97
CA ASN A 41 8.07 1.86 -10.72
C ASN A 41 8.95 2.13 -9.49
N GLN A 42 10.28 1.98 -9.61
CA GLN A 42 11.21 2.32 -8.53
C GLN A 42 11.24 3.83 -8.32
N ASP A 43 11.34 4.61 -9.40
CA ASP A 43 11.29 6.07 -9.37
C ASP A 43 9.98 6.57 -8.76
N GLN A 44 8.86 5.94 -9.10
CA GLN A 44 7.56 6.28 -8.53
C GLN A 44 7.49 5.99 -7.03
N VAL A 45 7.99 4.83 -6.59
CA VAL A 45 8.05 4.46 -5.17
C VAL A 45 8.94 5.44 -4.38
N ASP A 46 10.05 5.87 -4.96
CA ASP A 46 10.95 6.86 -4.36
C ASP A 46 10.30 8.24 -4.28
N ASN A 47 9.56 8.64 -5.30
CA ASN A 47 8.77 9.86 -5.30
C ASN A 47 7.69 9.86 -4.21
N TYR A 48 6.98 8.75 -3.98
CA TYR A 48 6.03 8.65 -2.87
C TYR A 48 6.71 8.76 -1.51
N GLN A 49 7.88 8.14 -1.35
CA GLN A 49 8.66 8.26 -0.13
C GLN A 49 9.00 9.73 0.14
N GLN A 50 9.53 10.45 -0.86
CA GLN A 50 9.87 11.86 -0.72
C GLN A 50 8.65 12.71 -0.33
N GLN A 51 7.50 12.52 -0.99
CA GLN A 51 6.27 13.25 -0.66
C GLN A 51 5.79 13.02 0.78
N ILE A 52 5.94 11.81 1.30
CA ILE A 52 5.56 11.46 2.68
C ILE A 52 6.54 12.07 3.68
N GLU A 53 7.85 12.03 3.39
CA GLU A 53 8.88 12.67 4.22
C GLU A 53 8.68 14.19 4.27
N ASP A 54 8.44 14.83 3.11
CA ASP A 54 8.14 16.26 3.00
C ASP A 54 6.89 16.64 3.81
N LEU A 55 5.87 15.78 3.82
CA LEU A 55 4.67 15.97 4.64
C LEU A 55 5.00 15.93 6.13
N TRP A 56 5.85 15.02 6.59
CA TRP A 56 6.24 14.95 8.00
C TRP A 56 7.14 16.10 8.45
N HIS A 57 7.88 16.72 7.53
CA HIS A 57 8.62 17.95 7.81
C HIS A 57 7.70 19.18 8.01
N GLN A 58 6.44 19.14 7.57
CA GLN A 58 5.49 20.22 7.79
C GLN A 58 4.92 20.21 9.21
N SER A 59 4.79 21.39 9.84
CA SER A 59 4.49 21.53 11.26
C SER A 59 3.18 20.91 11.75
N LEU A 60 2.18 20.80 10.86
CA LEU A 60 0.84 20.26 11.15
C LEU A 60 0.67 18.81 10.66
N GLY A 61 1.61 18.30 9.85
CA GLY A 61 1.42 17.07 9.08
C GLY A 61 0.13 17.11 8.24
N GLY A 62 -0.37 15.93 7.86
CA GLY A 62 -1.63 15.81 7.13
C GLY A 62 -2.04 14.37 6.90
N VAL A 63 -3.23 14.20 6.33
CA VAL A 63 -3.75 12.91 5.88
C VAL A 63 -3.41 12.79 4.40
N ILE A 64 -3.03 11.60 3.95
CA ILE A 64 -2.79 11.36 2.53
C ILE A 64 -3.97 10.63 1.92
N LYS A 65 -4.23 10.98 0.66
CA LYS A 65 -5.22 10.32 -0.18
C LYS A 65 -4.56 9.80 -1.45
N PHE A 66 -4.84 8.54 -1.77
CA PHE A 66 -4.27 7.86 -2.94
C PHE A 66 -5.19 6.76 -3.45
N GLN A 67 -4.95 6.33 -4.69
CA GLN A 67 -5.63 5.17 -5.30
C GLN A 67 -4.76 3.92 -5.14
N TYR A 68 -5.35 2.84 -4.66
CA TYR A 68 -4.62 1.61 -4.32
C TYR A 68 -5.17 0.40 -5.05
N TRP A 69 -4.27 -0.42 -5.61
CA TRP A 69 -4.64 -1.69 -6.24
C TRP A 69 -4.67 -2.83 -5.22
N ILE A 70 -5.85 -3.40 -4.99
CA ILE A 70 -6.03 -4.59 -4.16
C ILE A 70 -5.98 -5.83 -5.05
N ALA A 71 -4.87 -6.56 -5.03
CA ALA A 71 -4.69 -7.77 -5.82
C ALA A 71 -5.72 -8.88 -5.54
N SER A 72 -6.19 -9.02 -4.29
CA SER A 72 -7.15 -10.08 -3.93
C SER A 72 -8.56 -9.85 -4.46
N SER A 73 -8.92 -8.60 -4.76
CA SER A 73 -10.25 -8.22 -5.26
C SER A 73 -10.21 -7.60 -6.65
N GLU A 74 -9.03 -7.52 -7.27
CA GLU A 74 -8.76 -6.93 -8.60
C GLU A 74 -9.45 -5.59 -8.81
N LYS A 75 -9.38 -4.72 -7.79
CA LYS A 75 -10.06 -3.42 -7.78
C LYS A 75 -9.14 -2.31 -7.32
N GLN A 76 -9.34 -1.15 -7.93
CA GLN A 76 -8.82 0.12 -7.45
C GLN A 76 -9.77 0.69 -6.40
N VAL A 77 -9.20 1.17 -5.31
CA VAL A 77 -9.95 1.81 -4.22
C VAL A 77 -9.28 3.11 -3.79
N GLU A 78 -10.08 4.09 -3.41
CA GLU A 78 -9.57 5.33 -2.80
C GLU A 78 -9.29 5.07 -1.31
N ILE A 79 -8.10 5.46 -0.86
CA ILE A 79 -7.65 5.32 0.52
C ILE A 79 -7.38 6.72 1.08
N ILE A 80 -7.89 6.99 2.29
CA ILE A 80 -7.66 8.22 3.05
C ILE A 80 -7.15 7.83 4.43
N VAL A 81 -5.85 8.02 4.67
CA VAL A 81 -5.18 7.53 5.88
C VAL A 81 -4.11 8.50 6.38
N TYR A 82 -3.86 8.47 7.67
CA TYR A 82 -2.76 9.20 8.29
C TYR A 82 -1.46 8.39 8.15
N PRO A 83 -0.44 8.90 7.44
CA PRO A 83 0.82 8.18 7.27
C PRO A 83 1.65 8.24 8.56
N VAL A 84 2.11 7.07 9.04
CA VAL A 84 2.84 6.96 10.31
C VAL A 84 4.32 6.62 10.10
N CYS A 85 4.64 5.59 9.33
CA CYS A 85 6.04 5.31 9.02
C CYS A 85 6.21 4.56 7.70
N LEU A 86 7.39 4.69 7.12
CA LEU A 86 7.84 3.90 5.99
C LEU A 86 8.78 2.81 6.50
N HIS A 87 8.62 1.59 5.99
CA HIS A 87 9.51 0.49 6.31
C HIS A 87 9.76 -0.41 5.10
N TYR A 88 10.92 -1.06 5.06
CA TYR A 88 11.29 -1.99 4.00
C TYR A 88 11.15 -3.43 4.49
N ALA A 89 10.36 -4.24 3.78
CA ALA A 89 10.15 -5.64 4.11
C ALA A 89 9.92 -6.44 2.83
N ARG A 90 10.32 -7.72 2.80
CA ARG A 90 10.06 -8.63 1.66
C ARG A 90 10.35 -8.00 0.29
N ARG A 91 11.48 -7.29 0.18
CA ARG A 91 11.95 -6.59 -1.04
C ARG A 91 11.00 -5.50 -1.58
N ALA A 92 10.17 -4.89 -0.74
CA ALA A 92 9.31 -3.78 -1.11
C ALA A 92 9.23 -2.73 0.01
N LYS A 93 8.92 -1.48 -0.36
CA LYS A 93 8.65 -0.40 0.59
C LYS A 93 7.17 -0.40 0.97
N TYR A 94 6.92 -0.27 2.26
CA TYR A 94 5.59 -0.25 2.86
C TYR A 94 5.37 1.05 3.62
N LEU A 95 4.16 1.57 3.52
CA LEU A 95 3.61 2.59 4.38
C LEU A 95 2.75 1.95 5.46
N THR A 96 3.13 2.13 6.71
CA THR A 96 2.24 1.93 7.85
C THR A 96 1.43 3.20 8.06
N ALA A 97 0.12 3.07 8.02
CA ALA A 97 -0.80 4.18 8.16
C ALA A 97 -1.96 3.82 9.10
N PHE A 98 -2.57 4.84 9.67
CA PHE A 98 -3.73 4.69 10.54
C PHE A 98 -4.96 5.28 9.86
N GLY A 99 -6.09 4.59 9.93
CA GLY A 99 -7.35 5.07 9.35
C GLY A 99 -8.32 3.96 9.04
N THR A 100 -9.27 4.25 8.17
CA THR A 100 -10.26 3.26 7.70
C THR A 100 -9.72 2.59 6.44
N ASP A 101 -9.69 1.27 6.44
CA ASP A 101 -9.37 0.49 5.24
C ASP A 101 -10.56 0.50 4.26
N PRO A 102 -10.38 0.00 3.02
CA PRO A 102 -11.47 -0.04 2.03
C PRO A 102 -12.58 -1.05 2.39
N PHE A 103 -12.40 -1.86 3.44
CA PHE A 103 -13.40 -2.79 3.98
C PHE A 103 -14.18 -2.19 5.17
N GLY A 104 -13.86 -0.96 5.58
CA GLY A 104 -14.51 -0.26 6.70
C GLY A 104 -13.86 -0.49 8.06
N ASN A 105 -12.74 -1.23 8.15
CA ASN A 105 -12.03 -1.47 9.40
C ASN A 105 -11.15 -0.28 9.78
N PHE A 106 -11.38 0.27 10.96
CA PHE A 106 -10.61 1.39 11.49
C PHE A 106 -9.43 0.89 12.33
N GLY A 107 -8.21 1.28 11.99
CA GLY A 107 -7.02 0.87 12.73
C GLY A 107 -5.72 1.07 11.96
N TRP A 108 -4.73 0.24 12.29
CA TRP A 108 -3.42 0.20 11.66
C TRP A 108 -3.44 -0.67 10.40
N HIS A 109 -2.95 -0.11 9.30
CA HIS A 109 -2.93 -0.74 7.99
C HIS A 109 -1.55 -0.56 7.34
N ASN A 110 -1.18 -1.53 6.51
CA ASN A 110 0.08 -1.50 5.77
C ASN A 110 -0.20 -1.51 4.28
N TYR A 111 0.31 -0.51 3.57
CA TYR A 111 0.16 -0.34 2.13
C TYR A 111 1.51 -0.49 1.46
N ARG A 112 1.56 -1.30 0.40
CA ARG A 112 2.74 -1.42 -0.45
C ARG A 112 2.83 -0.21 -1.36
N LEU A 113 3.95 0.51 -1.34
CA LEU A 113 4.09 1.71 -2.17
C LEU A 113 4.00 1.40 -3.67
N ASP A 114 4.52 0.23 -4.08
CA ASP A 114 4.45 -0.25 -5.47
C ASP A 114 3.03 -0.58 -5.97
N ARG A 115 2.02 -0.57 -5.08
CA ARG A 115 0.61 -0.81 -5.43
C ARG A 115 -0.24 0.45 -5.45
N ILE A 116 0.37 1.61 -5.19
CA ILE A 116 -0.29 2.89 -5.34
C ILE A 116 -0.31 3.24 -6.83
N VAL A 117 -1.51 3.40 -7.38
CA VAL A 117 -1.74 3.66 -8.82
C VAL A 117 -1.98 5.14 -9.14
N SER A 118 -2.11 5.99 -8.14
CA SER A 118 -2.24 7.45 -8.33
C SER A 118 -0.87 8.07 -8.60
N GLU A 119 -0.71 8.83 -9.68
CA GLU A 119 0.56 9.49 -10.05
C GLU A 119 1.23 10.26 -8.90
N GLN A 120 0.45 10.92 -8.05
CA GLN A 120 0.92 11.65 -6.87
C GLN A 120 0.00 11.43 -5.67
N LEU A 121 0.54 11.59 -4.47
CA LEU A 121 -0.23 11.57 -3.23
C LEU A 121 -0.96 12.91 -3.08
N THR A 122 -2.26 12.86 -2.81
CA THR A 122 -3.00 14.07 -2.48
C THR A 122 -2.93 14.32 -0.98
N ILE A 123 -2.31 15.43 -0.58
CA ILE A 123 -2.24 15.83 0.84
C ILE A 123 -3.53 16.55 1.23
N LEU A 124 -4.25 15.98 2.19
CA LEU A 124 -5.43 16.57 2.81
C LEU A 124 -5.02 17.24 4.12
N LYS A 125 -5.22 18.56 4.20
CA LYS A 125 -5.07 19.33 5.43
C LYS A 125 -6.14 18.94 6.43
N TRP A 126 -5.80 18.96 7.72
CA TRP A 126 -6.75 18.78 8.81
C TRP A 126 -7.93 19.75 8.70
N GLY A 127 -9.12 19.29 9.09
CA GLY A 127 -10.38 20.02 8.90
C GLY A 127 -11.05 19.84 7.53
N ASN A 128 -10.42 19.13 6.57
CA ASN A 128 -11.07 18.77 5.32
C ASN A 128 -12.23 17.79 5.55
N SER A 129 -13.40 18.04 4.94
CA SER A 129 -14.62 17.22 5.08
C SER A 129 -14.47 15.78 4.59
N GLN A 130 -13.48 15.50 3.76
CA GLN A 130 -13.17 14.15 3.29
C GLN A 130 -12.46 13.30 4.35
N ILE A 131 -11.90 13.92 5.40
CA ILE A 131 -11.22 13.18 6.47
C ILE A 131 -12.28 12.58 7.39
N PRO A 132 -12.28 11.25 7.60
CA PRO A 132 -13.19 10.61 8.55
C PRO A 132 -13.06 11.22 9.94
N LYS A 133 -14.18 11.61 10.58
CA LYS A 133 -14.18 12.20 11.94
C LYS A 133 -13.47 11.34 12.98
N LYS A 134 -13.43 10.01 12.79
CA LYS A 134 -12.71 9.09 13.67
C LYS A 134 -11.20 9.33 13.67
N LEU A 135 -10.61 9.81 12.56
CA LEU A 135 -9.19 10.14 12.46
C LEU A 135 -8.83 11.39 13.25
N SER A 136 -9.67 12.43 13.22
CA SER A 136 -9.40 13.70 13.92
C SER A 136 -9.42 13.59 15.46
N THR A 137 -10.00 12.53 16.01
CA THR A 137 -10.10 12.33 17.47
C THR A 137 -8.88 11.61 18.07
N VAL A 138 -7.98 11.07 17.24
CA VAL A 138 -6.86 10.25 17.72
C VAL A 138 -5.66 11.11 18.12
N VAL A 139 -5.08 10.81 19.28
CA VAL A 139 -3.81 11.40 19.73
C VAL A 139 -2.70 10.40 19.47
N PHE A 140 -1.71 10.79 18.67
CA PHE A 140 -0.53 9.96 18.41
C PHE A 140 0.62 10.37 19.34
N ILE A 141 1.21 9.39 20.01
CA ILE A 141 2.43 9.60 20.80
C ILE A 141 3.61 9.40 19.85
N TRP A 142 4.29 10.49 19.50
CA TRP A 142 5.52 10.43 18.72
C TRP A 142 6.72 10.55 19.67
N VAL A 143 7.67 9.62 19.56
CA VAL A 143 8.94 9.68 20.29
C VAL A 143 10.01 10.21 19.36
N ASP A 144 10.36 11.49 19.52
CA ASP A 144 11.48 12.11 18.82
C ASP A 144 12.80 11.61 19.43
N HIS A 145 13.45 10.68 18.73
CA HIS A 145 14.72 10.09 19.16
C HIS A 145 15.90 11.07 19.05
N SER A 146 15.73 12.22 18.40
CA SER A 146 16.76 13.25 18.29
C SER A 146 16.85 14.14 19.53
N ARG A 147 15.83 14.13 20.41
CA ARG A 147 15.73 15.02 21.58
C ARG A 147 15.41 14.35 22.91
N GLY A 148 15.19 13.03 22.94
CA GLY A 148 14.86 12.31 24.19
C GLY A 148 13.57 12.81 24.86
N ASP A 149 12.69 13.47 24.10
CA ASP A 149 11.46 14.11 24.58
C ASP A 149 10.25 13.46 23.89
N SER A 150 9.46 12.70 24.64
CA SER A 150 8.21 12.14 24.17
C SER A 150 7.12 13.21 24.23
N ARG A 151 6.85 13.85 23.09
CA ARG A 151 5.79 14.86 22.98
C ARG A 151 4.49 14.23 22.51
N LEU A 152 3.45 14.38 23.34
CA LEU A 152 2.07 14.14 22.91
C LEU A 152 1.70 15.23 21.89
N ARG A 153 1.55 14.86 20.62
CA ARG A 153 0.90 15.74 19.63
C ARG A 153 -0.51 15.23 19.40
N SER A 154 -1.50 15.99 19.88
CA SER A 154 -2.87 15.81 19.43
C SER A 154 -2.96 16.21 17.95
N ILE A 155 -3.72 15.44 17.17
CA ILE A 155 -4.18 15.89 15.86
C ILE A 155 -5.01 17.19 16.09
N PRO A 156 -4.78 18.26 15.29
CA PRO A 156 -5.55 19.50 15.42
C PRO A 156 -7.02 19.36 15.01
#